data_AF-A0A074N259-F1
#
_entry.id   AF-A0A074N259-F1
#
_cell.length_a   1.000
_cell.length_b   1.000
_cell.length_c   1.000
_cell.angle_alpha   90.00
_cell.angle_beta   90.00
_cell.angle_gamma   90.00
#
_symmetry.space_group_name_H-M   'P 1'
#
loop_
_entity.id
_entity.type
_entity.pdbx_description
1 polymer ?
#
loop_
_entity_poly.entity_id
_entity_poly.type
_entity_poly.pdbx_seq_one_letter_code
_entity_poly.pdbx_strand_id
1 'polypeptide(L)'
;MTRLFLIIAVIGAFVIGATQLTAQASAADWSTYDEAEFMMAQKKGKTIVVDVYADWCPTCRAQAPILDELRAEKQSDDVLFVKVNFDDEKAFLRANRIPRQSTVLVFKGMDEVARSIAQTNRTRLRSVVLGAL
;
A
#
# COMPACT_ATOMS: atom_id res chain seq x y z
N MET A 1 42.16 49.91 -33.38
CA MET A 1 40.95 49.93 -34.22
C MET A 1 40.55 48.49 -34.46
N THR A 2 39.41 48.09 -33.87
CA THR A 2 38.54 46.96 -34.22
C THR A 2 39.24 45.62 -34.57
N ARG A 3 39.00 44.56 -33.79
CA ARG A 3 37.85 43.68 -34.07
C ARG A 3 37.44 42.84 -32.86
N LEU A 4 36.26 43.17 -32.39
CA LEU A 4 35.33 42.28 -31.69
C LEU A 4 34.85 41.22 -32.70
N PHE A 5 35.05 39.95 -32.41
CA PHE A 5 34.24 38.86 -32.97
C PHE A 5 34.01 37.82 -31.88
N LEU A 6 32.80 37.86 -31.32
CA LEU A 6 32.10 36.69 -30.79
C LEU A 6 32.15 35.54 -31.81
N ILE A 7 32.25 34.30 -31.34
CA ILE A 7 31.33 33.21 -31.65
C ILE A 7 31.67 32.02 -30.74
N ILE A 8 30.67 31.67 -29.95
CA ILE A 8 30.53 30.47 -29.13
C ILE A 8 30.49 29.26 -30.08
N ALA A 9 31.36 28.27 -29.87
CA ALA A 9 31.31 26.99 -30.56
C ALA A 9 31.12 25.86 -29.54
N VAL A 10 30.12 25.04 -29.85
CA VAL A 10 29.38 24.07 -29.05
C VAL A 10 30.15 22.74 -28.93
N ILE A 11 29.61 21.84 -28.10
CA ILE A 11 29.71 20.36 -28.14
C ILE A 11 30.83 19.77 -27.25
N GLY A 12 30.59 18.93 -26.25
CA GLY A 12 29.37 18.29 -25.79
C GLY A 12 29.65 17.33 -24.62
N ALA A 13 28.57 16.66 -24.18
CA ALA A 13 28.54 15.45 -23.36
C ALA A 13 29.09 15.52 -21.92
N PHE A 14 28.19 15.63 -20.94
CA PHE A 14 27.96 14.49 -20.05
C PHE A 14 26.58 14.62 -19.39
N VAL A 15 25.64 13.83 -19.88
CA VAL A 15 24.39 13.52 -19.21
C VAL A 15 24.75 12.70 -17.98
N ILE A 16 24.65 13.27 -16.79
CA ILE A 16 24.43 12.49 -15.56
C ILE A 16 23.06 12.90 -15.05
N GLY A 17 22.04 12.40 -15.75
CA GLY A 17 20.76 12.13 -15.15
C GLY A 17 20.95 11.05 -14.10
N ALA A 18 21.23 11.44 -12.87
CA ALA A 18 20.93 10.63 -11.71
C ALA A 18 19.54 11.06 -11.23
N THR A 19 18.51 10.55 -11.92
CA THR A 19 17.17 10.47 -11.35
C THR A 19 17.30 9.67 -10.06
N GLN A 20 17.27 10.36 -8.92
CA GLN A 20 17.08 9.74 -7.63
C GLN A 20 15.69 9.10 -7.63
N LEU A 21 15.64 7.80 -7.91
CA LEU A 21 14.49 6.97 -7.59
C LEU A 21 14.54 6.74 -6.07
N THR A 22 14.17 7.74 -5.28
CA THR A 22 13.80 7.50 -3.90
C THR A 22 12.45 6.80 -3.89
N ALA A 23 12.46 5.48 -3.99
CA ALA A 23 11.38 4.65 -3.48
C ALA A 23 11.41 4.73 -1.95
N GLN A 24 11.05 5.89 -1.39
CA GLN A 24 10.65 5.99 0.01
C GLN A 24 9.16 5.69 0.06
N ALA A 25 8.81 4.40 -0.10
CA ALA A 25 7.55 3.90 0.41
C ALA A 25 7.67 3.92 1.94
N SER A 26 7.30 5.05 2.53
CA SER A 26 7.03 5.14 3.97
C SER A 26 5.94 4.12 4.28
N ALA A 27 6.26 3.07 5.04
CA ALA A 27 5.31 2.02 5.45
C ALA A 27 4.14 2.55 6.30
N ALA A 28 4.16 3.84 6.60
CA ALA A 28 3.21 4.53 7.44
C ALA A 28 1.83 4.76 6.81
N ASP A 29 1.73 4.95 5.49
CA ASP A 29 0.48 5.35 4.83
C ASP A 29 -0.18 4.22 4.05
N TRP A 30 -1.48 4.36 3.79
CA TRP A 30 -2.22 3.44 2.93
C TRP A 30 -1.63 3.45 1.53
N SER A 31 -1.19 2.29 1.04
CA SER A 31 -0.89 2.09 -0.36
C SER A 31 -2.12 1.56 -1.11
N THR A 32 -2.27 1.95 -2.36
CA THR A 32 -3.15 1.23 -3.29
C THR A 32 -2.48 -0.09 -3.66
N TYR A 33 -3.27 -1.14 -3.84
CA TYR A 33 -2.76 -2.43 -4.26
C TYR A 33 -1.97 -2.33 -5.58
N ASP A 34 -0.75 -2.85 -5.55
CA ASP A 34 0.06 -3.19 -6.70
C ASP A 34 0.56 -4.63 -6.51
N GLU A 35 0.40 -5.46 -7.53
CA GLU A 35 0.72 -6.89 -7.42
C GLU A 35 2.21 -7.14 -7.18
N ALA A 36 3.08 -6.41 -7.88
CA ALA A 36 4.53 -6.61 -7.78
C ALA A 36 5.06 -6.17 -6.40
N GLU A 37 4.59 -5.03 -5.90
CA GLU A 37 4.94 -4.54 -4.57
C GLU A 37 4.41 -5.46 -3.47
N PHE A 38 3.16 -5.92 -3.58
CA PHE A 38 2.57 -6.85 -2.62
C PHE A 38 3.35 -8.15 -2.56
N MET A 39 3.64 -8.78 -3.72
CA MET A 39 4.44 -10.01 -3.77
C MET A 39 5.85 -9.82 -3.24
N MET A 40 6.48 -8.68 -3.50
CA MET A 40 7.80 -8.38 -2.95
C MET A 40 7.76 -8.22 -1.42
N ALA A 41 6.73 -7.56 -0.89
CA ALA A 41 6.53 -7.43 0.56
C ALA A 41 6.34 -8.80 1.22
N GLN A 42 5.54 -9.69 0.60
CA GLN A 42 5.37 -11.06 1.08
C GLN A 42 6.68 -11.85 1.08
N LYS A 43 7.47 -11.77 0.00
CA LYS A 43 8.78 -12.44 -0.10
C LYS A 43 9.79 -11.94 0.95
N LYS A 44 9.67 -10.67 1.36
CA LYS A 44 10.48 -10.07 2.44
C LYS A 44 9.98 -10.43 3.84
N GLY A 45 8.90 -11.21 3.97
CA GLY A 45 8.33 -11.60 5.25
C GLY A 45 7.62 -10.46 5.98
N LYS A 46 7.22 -9.39 5.28
CA LYS A 46 6.53 -8.26 5.91
C LYS A 46 5.16 -8.66 6.46
N THR A 47 4.74 -7.95 7.50
CA THR A 47 3.34 -7.97 7.94
C THR A 47 2.54 -7.04 7.04
N ILE A 48 1.41 -7.50 6.49
CA ILE A 48 0.60 -6.74 5.55
C ILE A 48 -0.86 -6.77 6.00
N VAL A 49 -1.47 -5.61 6.23
CA VAL A 49 -2.89 -5.46 6.49
C VAL A 49 -3.58 -5.03 5.20
N VAL A 50 -4.58 -5.77 4.77
CA VAL A 50 -5.34 -5.47 3.54
C VAL A 50 -6.76 -5.08 3.88
N ASP A 51 -7.20 -3.92 3.40
CA ASP A 51 -8.60 -3.47 3.40
C ASP A 51 -9.21 -3.65 2.01
N VAL A 52 -10.11 -4.63 1.86
CA VAL A 52 -10.88 -4.78 0.61
C VAL A 52 -12.13 -3.91 0.68
N TYR A 53 -12.12 -2.82 -0.09
CA TYR A 53 -13.16 -1.79 -0.04
C TYR A 53 -13.87 -1.62 -1.40
N ALA A 54 -14.97 -0.87 -1.39
CA ALA A 54 -15.58 -0.30 -2.59
C ALA A 54 -16.18 1.07 -2.22
N ASP A 55 -16.23 2.01 -3.15
CA ASP A 55 -16.67 3.39 -2.85
C ASP A 55 -18.13 3.46 -2.37
N TRP A 56 -18.97 2.60 -2.95
CA TRP A 56 -20.39 2.48 -2.61
C TRP A 56 -20.65 1.71 -1.31
N CYS A 57 -19.62 1.14 -0.65
CA CYS A 57 -19.76 0.23 0.48
C CYS A 57 -19.95 0.96 1.84
N PRO A 58 -21.16 0.93 2.44
CA PRO A 58 -21.39 1.56 3.74
C PRO A 58 -20.62 0.89 4.89
N THR A 59 -20.51 -0.43 4.84
CA THR A 59 -19.74 -1.20 5.84
C THR A 59 -18.27 -0.81 5.84
N CYS A 60 -17.69 -0.60 4.66
CA CYS A 60 -16.30 -0.18 4.48
C CYS A 60 -16.09 1.23 5.05
N ARG A 61 -17.03 2.16 4.82
CA ARG A 61 -17.01 3.49 5.44
C ARG A 61 -17.03 3.43 6.98
N ALA A 62 -17.73 2.45 7.56
CA ALA A 62 -17.72 2.25 9.01
C ALA A 62 -16.41 1.61 9.52
N GLN A 63 -15.73 0.79 8.71
CA GLN A 63 -14.45 0.17 9.05
C GLN A 63 -13.27 1.14 8.91
N ALA A 64 -13.29 2.01 7.90
CA ALA A 64 -12.21 2.94 7.57
C ALA A 64 -11.63 3.70 8.78
N PRO A 65 -12.42 4.41 9.61
CA PRO A 65 -11.85 5.12 10.77
C PRO A 65 -11.20 4.19 11.80
N ILE A 66 -11.67 2.95 11.94
CA ILE A 66 -11.09 1.98 12.86
C ILE A 66 -9.73 1.50 12.32
N LEU A 67 -9.63 1.24 11.02
CA LEU A 67 -8.40 0.80 10.36
C LEU A 67 -7.37 1.94 10.25
N ASP A 68 -7.82 3.18 10.03
CA ASP A 68 -6.97 4.38 10.04
C ASP A 68 -6.29 4.60 11.39
N GLU A 69 -7.05 4.45 12.49
CA GLU A 69 -6.48 4.54 13.82
C GLU A 69 -5.46 3.42 14.08
N LEU A 70 -5.76 2.18 13.67
CA LEU A 70 -4.82 1.07 13.78
C LEU A 70 -3.53 1.33 12.99
N ARG A 71 -3.64 1.85 11.77
CA ARG A 71 -2.49 2.25 10.96
C ARG A 71 -1.65 3.31 11.66
N ALA A 72 -2.29 4.36 12.18
CA ALA A 72 -1.61 5.42 12.89
C ALA A 72 -0.89 4.92 14.16
N GLU A 73 -1.51 4.02 14.93
CA GLU A 73 -0.88 3.38 16.09
C GLU A 73 0.31 2.50 15.71
N LYS A 74 0.30 1.94 14.50
CA LYS A 74 1.30 1.00 13.97
C LYS A 74 2.29 1.63 13.01
N GLN A 75 2.33 2.97 12.95
CA GLN A 75 3.19 3.72 12.04
C GLN A 75 4.70 3.49 12.31
N SER A 76 5.05 3.12 13.55
CA SER A 76 6.43 2.79 13.94
C SER A 76 6.79 1.31 13.74
N ASP A 77 5.80 0.47 13.40
CA ASP A 77 5.99 -0.95 13.13
C ASP A 77 6.21 -1.14 11.61
N ASP A 78 6.99 -2.14 11.19
CA ASP A 78 7.18 -2.47 9.76
C ASP A 78 5.95 -3.23 9.20
N VAL A 79 4.79 -2.56 9.22
CA VAL A 79 3.51 -3.08 8.74
C VAL A 79 3.10 -2.31 7.49
N LEU A 80 2.83 -3.03 6.40
CA LEU A 80 2.30 -2.45 5.17
C LEU A 80 0.77 -2.43 5.22
N PHE A 81 0.15 -1.27 5.04
CA PHE A 81 -1.30 -1.13 4.94
C PHE A 81 -1.72 -0.92 3.49
N VAL A 82 -2.52 -1.84 2.94
CA VAL A 82 -2.89 -1.88 1.52
C VAL A 82 -4.40 -1.79 1.36
N LYS A 83 -4.87 -0.94 0.44
CA LYS A 83 -6.25 -0.89 -0.02
C LYS A 83 -6.41 -1.64 -1.33
N VAL A 84 -7.36 -2.58 -1.37
CA VAL A 84 -7.72 -3.36 -2.56
C VAL A 84 -9.14 -2.97 -2.96
N ASN A 85 -9.32 -2.45 -4.18
CA ASN A 85 -10.65 -2.14 -4.69
C ASN A 85 -11.37 -3.43 -5.11
N PHE A 86 -12.54 -3.69 -4.55
CA PHE A 86 -13.38 -4.85 -4.85
C PHE A 86 -13.91 -4.84 -6.29
N ASP A 87 -14.07 -3.66 -6.90
CA ASP A 87 -14.58 -3.53 -8.26
C ASP A 87 -13.48 -3.73 -9.30
N ASP A 88 -12.24 -3.34 -8.99
CA ASP A 88 -11.14 -3.33 -9.97
C ASP A 88 -10.24 -4.58 -9.85
N GLU A 89 -9.90 -5.00 -8.63
CA GLU A 89 -8.79 -5.95 -8.38
C GLU A 89 -9.20 -7.43 -8.47
N LYS A 90 -9.88 -7.82 -9.56
CA LYS A 90 -10.52 -9.14 -9.68
C LYS A 90 -9.57 -10.33 -9.52
N ALA A 91 -8.31 -10.20 -9.93
CA ALA A 91 -7.31 -11.25 -9.78
C ALA A 91 -7.00 -11.52 -8.30
N PHE A 92 -6.71 -10.46 -7.53
CA PHE A 92 -6.48 -10.53 -6.09
C PHE A 92 -7.67 -11.15 -5.36
N LEU A 93 -8.90 -10.72 -5.70
CA LEU A 93 -10.12 -11.19 -5.05
C LEU A 93 -10.33 -12.70 -5.24
N ARG A 94 -10.09 -13.21 -6.46
CA ARG A 94 -10.21 -14.63 -6.77
C ARG A 94 -9.13 -15.44 -6.05
N ALA A 95 -7.88 -15.00 -6.12
CA ALA A 95 -6.75 -15.69 -5.48
C ALA A 95 -6.94 -15.84 -3.96
N ASN A 96 -7.43 -14.78 -3.32
CA ASN A 96 -7.63 -14.74 -1.86
C ASN A 96 -9.04 -15.17 -1.41
N ARG A 97 -9.87 -15.66 -2.34
CA ARG A 97 -11.25 -16.12 -2.09
C ARG A 97 -12.06 -15.07 -1.32
N ILE A 98 -12.02 -13.82 -1.79
CA ILE A 98 -12.71 -12.70 -1.15
C ILE A 98 -14.20 -12.79 -1.49
N PRO A 99 -15.08 -12.99 -0.48
CA PRO A 99 -16.49 -13.21 -0.75
C PRO A 99 -17.28 -11.91 -0.98
N ARG A 100 -16.75 -10.78 -0.49
CA ARG A 100 -17.39 -9.46 -0.55
C ARG A 100 -16.38 -8.37 -0.15
N GLN A 101 -16.68 -7.14 -0.55
CA GLN A 101 -16.16 -5.92 0.06
C GLN A 101 -16.36 -5.93 1.59
N SER A 102 -15.62 -5.12 2.34
CA SER A 102 -15.52 -5.13 3.81
C SER A 102 -14.80 -6.36 4.39
N THR A 103 -13.96 -6.99 3.57
CA THR A 103 -13.06 -8.06 4.03
C THR A 103 -11.73 -7.42 4.40
N VAL A 104 -11.25 -7.70 5.61
CA VAL A 104 -9.92 -7.29 6.09
C VAL A 104 -9.08 -8.55 6.27
N LEU A 105 -7.86 -8.54 5.73
CA LEU A 105 -6.89 -9.63 5.86
C LEU A 105 -5.64 -9.14 6.56
N VAL A 106 -4.94 -10.05 7.24
CA VAL A 106 -3.58 -9.83 7.73
C VAL A 106 -2.70 -10.97 7.24
N PHE A 107 -1.59 -10.60 6.60
CA PHE A 107 -0.56 -11.53 6.15
C PHE A 107 0.72 -11.36 6.97
N LYS A 108 1.43 -12.47 7.19
CA LYS A 108 2.84 -12.48 7.58
C LYS A 108 3.62 -13.21 6.48
N GLY A 109 4.34 -12.45 5.67
CA GLY A 109 4.90 -12.98 4.43
C GLY A 109 3.79 -13.53 3.52
N MET A 110 3.88 -14.81 3.16
CA MET A 110 2.91 -15.47 2.28
C MET A 110 1.68 -16.01 3.03
N ASP A 111 1.74 -16.11 4.35
CA ASP A 111 0.70 -16.75 5.16
C ASP A 111 -0.38 -15.74 5.55
N GLU A 112 -1.65 -16.06 5.25
CA GLU A 112 -2.80 -15.35 5.79
C GLU A 112 -2.99 -15.78 7.25
N VAL A 113 -2.72 -14.87 8.20
CA VAL A 113 -2.76 -15.15 9.64
C VAL A 113 -4.06 -14.68 10.31
N ALA A 114 -4.81 -13.78 9.67
CA ALA A 114 -6.14 -13.38 10.13
C ALA A 114 -7.05 -12.87 9.02
N ARG A 115 -8.35 -13.03 9.25
CA ARG A 115 -9.42 -12.57 8.37
C ARG A 115 -10.60 -12.05 9.19
N SER A 116 -11.17 -10.93 8.77
CA SER A 116 -12.42 -10.38 9.27
C SER A 116 -13.33 -10.02 8.11
N ILE A 117 -14.62 -10.35 8.17
CA ILE A 117 -15.58 -10.07 7.10
C ILE A 117 -16.74 -9.26 7.68
N ALA A 118 -17.00 -8.09 7.09
CA ALA A 118 -18.12 -7.20 7.40
C ALA A 118 -18.24 -6.81 8.89
N GLN A 119 -17.16 -6.89 9.66
CA GLN A 119 -17.14 -6.51 11.06
C GLN A 119 -17.07 -5.00 11.21
N THR A 120 -18.07 -4.40 11.86
CA THR A 120 -18.12 -2.96 12.16
C THR A 120 -17.96 -2.65 13.65
N ASN A 121 -18.02 -3.67 14.51
CA ASN A 121 -17.72 -3.46 15.92
C ASN A 121 -16.21 -3.21 16.09
N ARG A 122 -15.89 -1.99 16.55
CA ARG A 122 -14.52 -1.51 16.78
C ARG A 122 -13.66 -2.50 17.55
N THR A 123 -14.13 -2.97 18.71
CA THR A 123 -13.37 -3.88 19.56
C THR A 123 -13.06 -5.19 18.85
N ARG A 124 -14.05 -5.78 18.16
CA ARG A 124 -13.84 -7.04 17.43
C ARG A 124 -12.92 -6.86 16.23
N LEU A 125 -13.10 -5.81 15.42
CA LEU A 125 -12.24 -5.57 14.26
C LEU A 125 -10.79 -5.35 14.69
N ARG A 126 -10.57 -4.50 15.70
CA ARG A 126 -9.24 -4.26 16.27
C ARG A 126 -8.63 -5.53 16.84
N SER A 127 -9.39 -6.32 17.58
CA SER A 127 -8.90 -7.57 18.16
C SER A 127 -8.40 -8.56 17.11
N VAL A 128 -9.10 -8.68 15.97
CA VAL A 128 -8.67 -9.57 14.89
C VAL A 128 -7.38 -9.08 14.24
N VAL A 129 -7.28 -7.77 13.96
CA VAL A 129 -6.09 -7.20 13.32
C VAL A 129 -4.90 -7.22 14.29
N LEU A 130 -5.04 -6.65 15.48
CA LEU A 130 -3.96 -6.54 16.47
C LEU A 130 -3.48 -7.89 17.01
N GLY A 131 -4.37 -8.89 17.12
CA GLY A 131 -3.97 -10.23 17.53
C GLY A 131 -3.09 -10.94 16.50
N ALA A 132 -3.07 -10.43 15.26
CA ALA A 132 -2.33 -11.00 14.15
C ALA A 132 -1.08 -10.21 13.76
N LEU A 133 -0.95 -8.95 14.21
CA LEU A 133 0.27 -8.14 14.09
C LEU A 133 1.31 -8.66 15.08
#